data_AF-A0A6S6M5G6-F1
#
_entry.id   AF-A0A6S6M5G6-F1
#
_cell.length_a   1.000
_cell.length_b   1.000
_cell.length_c   1.000
_cell.angle_alpha   90.00
_cell.angle_beta   90.00
_cell.angle_gamma   90.00
#
_symmetry.space_group_name_H-M   'P 1'
#
loop_
_entity.id
_entity.type
_entity.pdbx_description
1 polymer ?
#
loop_
_entity_poly.entity_id
_entity_poly.type
_entity_poly.pdbx_seq_one_letter_code
_entity_poly.pdbx_strand_id
1 'polypeptide(L)'
;MDSIKKAAIVLNGFIHDFATGYWLSALIAIYLLHGFRGGLPEVTAILSGIERFFFWNTVGAAATIFATGGMRSFTYVNNFYGPEAERTRRRMLVIKHVLLLLVVGAGSYWGYSLSFS
;
A
#
# COMPACT_ATOMS: atom_id res chain seq x y z
N MET A 1 23.26 6.06 -19.06
CA MET A 1 22.53 6.06 -17.78
C MET A 1 23.33 5.22 -16.80
N ASP A 2 23.89 5.85 -15.76
CA ASP A 2 24.85 5.22 -14.85
C ASP A 2 24.29 3.99 -14.13
N SER A 3 25.17 3.02 -13.85
CA SER A 3 24.83 1.75 -13.18
C SER A 3 24.10 1.97 -11.84
N ILE A 4 24.54 2.96 -11.07
CA ILE A 4 23.96 3.34 -9.77
C ILE A 4 22.49 3.77 -9.92
N LYS A 5 22.17 4.56 -10.96
CA LYS A 5 20.81 5.03 -11.20
C LYS A 5 19.86 3.89 -11.56
N LYS A 6 20.35 2.91 -12.33
CA LYS A 6 19.57 1.69 -12.65
C LYS A 6 19.28 0.87 -11.40
N ALA A 7 20.30 0.67 -10.54
CA ALA A 7 20.14 -0.05 -9.28
C ALA A 7 19.10 0.62 -8.36
N ALA A 8 19.14 1.96 -8.23
CA ALA A 8 18.18 2.71 -7.43
C ALA A 8 16.73 2.56 -7.93
N ILE A 9 16.51 2.54 -9.25
CA ILE A 9 15.17 2.33 -9.84
C ILE A 9 14.64 0.94 -9.51
N VAL A 10 15.48 -0.09 -9.64
CA VAL A 10 15.11 -1.47 -9.31
C VAL A 10 14.80 -1.62 -7.83
N LEU A 11 15.66 -1.08 -6.97
CA LEU A 11 15.47 -1.15 -5.51
C LEU A 11 14.20 -0.41 -5.05
N ASN A 12 13.95 0.80 -5.56
CA ASN A 12 12.71 1.52 -5.28
C ASN A 12 11.48 0.69 -5.70
N GLY A 13 11.59 -0.02 -6.83
CA GLY A 13 10.54 -0.90 -7.28
C GLY A 13 10.28 -2.09 -6.37
N PHE A 14 11.36 -2.76 -5.95
CA PHE A 14 11.29 -3.84 -4.98
C PHE A 14 10.66 -3.39 -3.64
N ILE A 15 11.10 -2.25 -3.10
CA ILE A 15 10.56 -1.72 -1.84
C ILE A 15 9.07 -1.42 -1.98
N HIS A 16 8.65 -0.82 -3.10
CA HIS A 16 7.24 -0.53 -3.36
C HIS A 16 6.38 -1.80 -3.37
N ASP A 17 6.81 -2.81 -4.12
CA ASP A 17 6.06 -4.05 -4.31
C ASP A 17 6.04 -4.87 -3.00
N PHE A 18 7.16 -4.89 -2.26
CA PHE A 18 7.26 -5.50 -0.93
C PHE A 18 6.34 -4.81 0.09
N ALA A 19 6.36 -3.47 0.14
CA ALA A 19 5.49 -2.69 1.03
C ALA A 19 4.00 -2.93 0.75
N THR A 20 3.64 -3.10 -0.54
CA THR A 20 2.26 -3.45 -0.94
C THR A 20 1.84 -4.82 -0.43
N GLY A 21 2.71 -5.84 -0.58
CA GLY A 21 2.46 -7.18 -0.04
C GLY A 21 2.37 -7.20 1.48
N TYR A 22 3.24 -6.46 2.16
CA TYR A 22 3.22 -6.31 3.61
C TYR A 22 1.95 -5.62 4.11
N TRP A 23 1.53 -4.53 3.46
CA TRP A 23 0.28 -3.81 3.77
C TRP A 23 -0.93 -4.74 3.73
N LEU A 24 -1.08 -5.51 2.64
CA LEU A 24 -2.20 -6.44 2.49
C LEU A 24 -2.14 -7.56 3.54
N SER A 25 -0.95 -8.12 3.78
CA SER A 25 -0.77 -9.19 4.77
C SER A 25 -1.10 -8.73 6.18
N ALA A 26 -0.74 -7.49 6.53
CA ALA A 26 -1.07 -6.90 7.83
C ALA A 26 -2.58 -6.66 7.99
N LEU A 27 -3.29 -6.25 6.93
CA LEU A 27 -4.76 -6.16 6.95
C LEU A 27 -5.43 -7.54 7.16
N ILE A 28 -4.94 -8.58 6.47
CA ILE A 28 -5.42 -9.95 6.65
C ILE A 28 -5.17 -10.43 8.09
N ALA A 29 -3.99 -10.12 8.65
CA ALA A 29 -3.67 -10.47 10.03
C ALA A 29 -4.64 -9.79 11.03
N ILE A 30 -4.93 -8.50 10.86
CA ILE A 30 -5.93 -7.79 11.68
C ILE A 30 -7.29 -8.49 11.60
N TYR A 31 -7.75 -8.83 10.40
CA TYR A 31 -9.02 -9.53 10.21
C TYR A 31 -9.09 -10.87 10.95
N LEU A 32 -8.03 -11.69 10.83
CA LEU A 32 -7.97 -12.99 11.50
C LEU A 32 -7.94 -12.84 13.04
N LEU A 33 -7.12 -11.91 13.56
CA LEU A 33 -7.02 -11.63 15.00
C LEU A 33 -8.36 -11.17 15.57
N HIS A 34 -9.05 -10.28 14.86
CA HIS A 34 -10.35 -9.76 15.27
C HIS A 34 -11.39 -10.87 15.35
N GLY A 35 -11.37 -11.82 14.40
CA GLY A 35 -12.22 -13.01 14.45
C GLY A 35 -12.00 -13.87 15.70
N PHE A 36 -10.77 -13.99 16.19
CA PHE A 36 -10.47 -14.76 17.40
C PHE A 36 -10.92 -14.09 18.70
N ARG A 37 -11.00 -12.74 18.76
CA ARG A 37 -11.52 -12.01 19.94
C ARG A 37 -12.96 -12.41 20.27
N GLY A 38 -13.80 -12.63 19.26
CA GLY A 38 -15.20 -13.03 19.45
C GLY A 38 -15.41 -14.39 20.14
N GLY A 39 -14.40 -15.27 20.10
CA GLY A 39 -14.47 -16.61 20.68
C GLY A 39 -13.71 -16.81 22.00
N LEU A 40 -12.81 -15.88 22.37
CA LEU A 40 -11.90 -16.05 23.50
C LEU A 40 -11.78 -14.77 24.34
N PRO A 41 -12.69 -14.55 25.31
CA PRO A 41 -12.69 -13.35 26.15
C PRO A 41 -11.38 -13.12 26.92
N GLU A 42 -10.74 -14.20 27.36
CA GLU A 42 -9.52 -14.17 28.20
C GLU A 42 -8.31 -13.53 27.51
N VAL A 43 -8.20 -13.65 26.18
CA VAL A 43 -7.07 -13.11 25.39
C VAL A 43 -7.42 -11.85 24.63
N THR A 44 -8.66 -11.35 24.76
CA THR A 44 -9.18 -10.24 23.96
C THR A 44 -8.31 -8.98 24.07
N ALA A 45 -7.85 -8.63 25.27
CA ALA A 45 -7.00 -7.46 25.49
C ALA A 45 -5.64 -7.58 24.78
N ILE A 46 -5.03 -8.77 24.80
CA ILE A 46 -3.75 -9.05 24.14
C ILE A 46 -3.91 -8.97 22.63
N LEU A 47 -4.94 -9.63 22.07
CA LEU A 47 -5.23 -9.60 20.64
C LEU A 47 -5.50 -8.17 20.14
N SER A 48 -6.23 -7.37 20.92
CA SER A 48 -6.45 -5.93 20.61
C SER A 48 -5.14 -5.15 20.48
N GLY A 49 -4.17 -5.44 21.36
CA GLY A 49 -2.85 -4.82 21.31
C GLY A 49 -2.08 -5.19 20.03
N ILE A 50 -2.15 -6.46 19.64
CA ILE A 50 -1.51 -6.97 18.42
C ILE A 50 -2.19 -6.39 17.16
N GLU A 51 -3.52 -6.30 17.13
CA GLU A 51 -4.27 -5.66 16.04
C GLU A 51 -3.82 -4.22 15.82
N ARG A 52 -3.75 -3.43 16.90
CA ARG A 52 -3.28 -2.03 16.85
C ARG A 52 -1.83 -1.92 16.36
N PHE A 53 -0.97 -2.87 16.76
CA PHE A 53 0.39 -2.94 16.23
C PHE A 53 0.39 -3.16 14.71
N PHE A 54 -0.36 -4.16 14.20
CA PHE A 54 -0.47 -4.38 12.76
C PHE A 54 -1.10 -3.19 12.04
N PHE A 55 -2.08 -2.53 12.65
CA PHE A 55 -2.68 -1.33 12.06
C PHE A 55 -1.64 -0.23 11.83
N TRP A 56 -0.83 0.12 12.82
CA TRP A 56 0.23 1.11 12.62
C TRP A 56 1.26 0.69 11.57
N ASN A 57 1.53 -0.61 11.45
CA ASN A 57 2.34 -1.13 10.37
C ASN A 57 1.69 -0.94 8.99
N THR A 58 0.37 -1.10 8.86
CA THR A 58 -0.34 -0.78 7.59
C THR A 58 -0.20 0.70 7.23
N VAL A 59 -0.26 1.61 8.21
CA VAL A 59 -0.06 3.05 7.99
C VAL A 59 1.36 3.33 7.49
N GLY A 60 2.37 2.74 8.13
CA GLY A 60 3.77 2.87 7.69
C GLY A 60 4.03 2.27 6.31
N ALA A 61 3.41 1.13 5.99
CA ALA A 61 3.48 0.50 4.68
C ALA A 61 2.83 1.39 3.60
N ALA A 62 1.64 1.94 3.87
CA ALA A 62 0.97 2.88 2.97
C ALA A 62 1.82 4.12 2.69
N ALA A 63 2.42 4.72 3.72
CA ALA A 63 3.35 5.84 3.56
C ALA A 63 4.54 5.48 2.64
N THR A 64 5.11 4.28 2.81
CA THR A 64 6.20 3.76 1.97
C THR A 64 5.76 3.56 0.51
N ILE A 65 4.56 3.01 0.28
CA ILE A 65 3.97 2.83 -1.05
C ILE A 65 3.82 4.17 -1.77
N PHE A 66 3.29 5.19 -1.09
CA PHE A 66 3.13 6.52 -1.67
C PHE A 66 4.47 7.20 -1.96
N ALA A 67 5.44 7.13 -1.03
CA ALA A 67 6.77 7.71 -1.23
C ALA A 67 7.49 7.08 -2.44
N THR A 68 7.50 5.75 -2.51
CA THR A 68 8.17 5.00 -3.60
C THR A 68 7.42 5.06 -4.93
N GLY A 69 6.08 5.12 -4.87
CA GLY A 69 5.20 5.29 -6.04
C GLY A 69 5.29 6.69 -6.65
N GLY A 70 5.39 7.72 -5.81
CA GLY A 70 5.65 9.10 -6.23
C GLY A 70 6.95 9.22 -7.02
N MET A 71 8.02 8.58 -6.54
CA MET A 71 9.32 8.55 -7.24
C MET A 71 9.24 7.90 -8.64
N ARG A 72 8.41 6.86 -8.81
CA ARG A 72 8.16 6.23 -10.13
C ARG A 72 7.45 7.19 -11.11
N SER A 73 6.64 8.13 -10.62
CA SER A 73 5.90 9.07 -11.49
C SER A 73 6.80 10.13 -12.15
N PHE A 74 7.89 10.53 -11.49
CA PHE A 74 8.82 11.55 -12.00
C PHE A 74 9.83 11.01 -13.03
N THR A 75 10.02 9.69 -13.12
CA THR A 75 11.03 9.08 -14.01
C THR A 75 10.50 8.73 -15.40
N TYR A 76 9.20 8.89 -15.65
CA TYR A 76 8.47 8.45 -16.85
C TYR A 76 8.17 9.58 -17.86
N VAL A 77 9.12 10.51 -18.07
CA VAL A 77 8.95 11.76 -18.85
C VAL A 77 9.41 11.64 -20.32
N ASN A 78 9.67 10.45 -20.85
CA ASN A 78 10.10 10.31 -22.26
C ASN A 78 8.90 10.03 -23.18
N ASN A 79 8.48 11.08 -23.91
CA ASN A 79 7.41 11.12 -24.91
C ASN A 79 7.70 10.24 -26.15
N PHE A 80 7.38 8.94 -26.10
CA PHE A 80 7.74 8.01 -27.19
C PHE A 80 6.57 7.53 -28.07
N TYR A 81 5.30 7.65 -27.63
CA TYR A 81 4.17 6.90 -28.24
C TYR A 81 3.19 7.69 -29.11
N GLY A 82 3.42 8.98 -29.38
CA GLY A 82 2.53 9.82 -30.19
C GLY A 82 1.32 10.40 -29.42
N PRO A 83 0.58 11.37 -30.00
CA PRO A 83 -0.36 12.24 -29.27
C PRO A 83 -1.58 11.50 -28.68
N GLU A 84 -2.15 10.56 -29.44
CA GLU A 84 -3.31 9.75 -29.05
C GLU A 84 -2.97 8.78 -27.90
N ALA A 85 -1.84 8.07 -28.01
CA ALA A 85 -1.40 7.12 -26.99
C ALA A 85 -1.04 7.82 -25.68
N GLU A 86 -0.49 9.03 -25.74
CA GLU A 86 -0.18 9.83 -24.54
C GLU A 86 -1.46 10.29 -23.82
N ARG A 87 -2.52 10.66 -24.57
CA ARG A 87 -3.82 11.02 -23.98
C ARG A 87 -4.45 9.83 -23.24
N THR A 88 -4.42 8.66 -23.85
CA THR A 88 -4.88 7.41 -23.24
C THR A 88 -4.04 7.03 -22.03
N ARG A 89 -2.71 7.12 -22.14
CA ARG A 89 -1.77 6.85 -21.03
C ARG A 89 -2.03 7.76 -19.83
N ARG A 90 -2.21 9.05 -20.03
CA ARG A 90 -2.53 10.01 -18.94
C ARG A 90 -3.87 9.68 -18.28
N ARG A 91 -4.90 9.37 -19.06
CA ARG A 91 -6.21 8.98 -18.52
C ARG A 91 -6.09 7.70 -17.69
N MET A 92 -5.37 6.70 -18.18
CA MET A 92 -5.11 5.45 -17.46
C MET A 92 -4.28 5.67 -16.19
N LEU A 93 -3.30 6.57 -16.22
CA LEU A 93 -2.53 6.93 -15.02
C LEU A 93 -3.43 7.57 -13.96
N VAL A 94 -4.32 8.48 -14.35
CA VAL A 94 -5.28 9.09 -13.40
C VAL A 94 -6.21 8.02 -12.81
N ILE A 95 -6.80 7.17 -13.67
CA ILE A 95 -7.67 6.07 -13.22
C ILE A 95 -6.94 5.16 -12.22
N LYS A 96 -5.70 4.78 -12.53
CA LYS A 96 -4.86 3.98 -11.65
C LYS A 96 -4.69 4.63 -10.27
N HIS A 97 -4.38 5.92 -10.21
CA HIS A 97 -4.17 6.62 -8.93
C HIS A 97 -5.46 6.74 -8.12
N VAL A 98 -6.59 7.01 -8.79
CA VAL A 98 -7.90 7.05 -8.13
C VAL A 98 -8.24 5.68 -7.53
N LEU A 99 -8.08 4.60 -8.31
CA LEU A 99 -8.31 3.24 -7.81
C LEU A 99 -7.37 2.88 -6.65
N LEU A 100 -6.08 3.25 -6.74
CA LEU A 100 -5.12 3.02 -5.66
C LEU A 100 -5.51 3.76 -4.38
N LEU A 101 -5.91 5.02 -4.48
CA LEU A 101 -6.36 5.81 -3.32
C LEU A 101 -7.62 5.22 -2.70
N LEU A 102 -8.56 4.74 -3.52
CA LEU A 102 -9.78 4.08 -3.04
C LEU A 102 -9.46 2.77 -2.33
N VAL A 103 -8.61 1.92 -2.91
CA VAL A 103 -8.24 0.62 -2.32
C VAL A 103 -7.45 0.83 -1.02
N VAL A 104 -6.46 1.72 -1.02
CA VAL A 104 -5.67 2.00 0.18
C VAL A 104 -6.55 2.66 1.25
N GLY A 105 -7.43 3.60 0.86
CA GLY A 105 -8.35 4.26 1.77
C GLY A 105 -9.36 3.30 2.39
N ALA A 106 -10.02 2.49 1.58
CA ALA A 106 -10.98 1.48 2.04
C ALA A 106 -10.31 0.42 2.93
N GLY A 107 -9.13 -0.09 2.53
CA GLY A 107 -8.37 -1.04 3.33
C GLY A 107 -7.90 -0.45 4.67
N SER A 108 -7.43 0.81 4.67
CA SER A 108 -7.01 1.50 5.90
C SER A 108 -8.19 1.76 6.83
N TYR A 109 -9.34 2.17 6.29
CA TYR A 109 -10.57 2.33 7.05
C TYR A 109 -11.05 1.00 7.64
N TRP A 110 -11.00 -0.07 6.85
CA TRP A 110 -11.36 -1.41 7.31
C TRP A 110 -10.44 -1.89 8.44
N GLY A 111 -9.12 -1.77 8.28
CA GLY A 111 -8.15 -2.10 9.32
C GLY A 111 -8.35 -1.28 10.61
N TYR A 112 -8.67 0.01 10.47
CA TYR A 112 -9.00 0.89 11.60
C TYR A 112 -10.25 0.40 12.33
N SER A 113 -11.32 0.12 11.58
CA SER A 113 -12.60 -0.31 12.15
C SER A 113 -12.46 -1.57 13.00
N LEU A 114 -11.63 -2.54 12.57
CA LEU A 114 -11.41 -3.80 13.30
C LEU A 114 -10.49 -3.62 14.51
N SER A 115 -9.46 -2.77 14.40
CA SER A 115 -8.43 -2.62 15.45
C SER A 115 -8.87 -1.73 16.62
N PHE A 116 -9.89 -0.88 16.40
CA PHE A 116 -10.36 0.10 17.38
C PHE A 116 -11.84 -0.05 17.76
N SER A 117 -12.56 -1.05 17.23
CA SER A 117 -13.81 -1.55 17.78
C SER A 117 -13.58 -2.46 18.99
#